data_AF-A0AAX2TRK7-F1
#
_entry.id   AF-A0AAX2TRK7-F1
#
_cell.length_a   1.000
_cell.length_b   1.000
_cell.length_c   1.000
_cell.angle_alpha   90.00
_cell.angle_beta   90.00
_cell.angle_gamma   90.00
#
_symmetry.space_group_name_H-M   'P 1'
#
loop_
_entity.id
_entity.type
_entity.pdbx_description
1 polymer ?
#
loop_
_entity_poly.entity_id
_entity_poly.type
_entity_poly.pdbx_seq_one_letter_code
_entity_poly.pdbx_strand_id
1 'polypeptide(L)'
;MKTSTVVFGGFFMADNGERIQIPVLENPDIREINRFFSVSNFEKKAGVLVFRIIPEPEFGNTELTVYFEKGYYSGLTKTGTALPRLGSKRTIP
;
A
#
# COMPACT_ATOMS: atom_id res chain seq x y z
N MET A 1 -13.08 -12.59 -16.61
CA MET A 1 -12.68 -12.26 -15.23
C MET A 1 -11.94 -10.93 -15.28
N LYS A 2 -12.26 -9.95 -14.43
CA LYS A 2 -11.40 -8.76 -14.31
C LYS A 2 -10.13 -9.23 -13.61
N THR A 3 -9.01 -9.29 -14.34
CA THR A 3 -7.69 -9.60 -13.78
C THR A 3 -7.33 -8.50 -12.80
N SER A 4 -7.13 -8.85 -11.53
CA SER A 4 -6.56 -7.94 -10.55
C SER A 4 -5.09 -7.70 -10.84
N THR A 5 -4.62 -6.50 -10.52
CA THR A 5 -3.21 -6.12 -10.64
C THR A 5 -2.73 -5.51 -9.33
N VAL A 6 -1.44 -5.65 -9.03
CA VAL A 6 -0.82 -4.91 -7.93
C VAL A 6 -0.41 -3.55 -8.47
N VAL A 7 -0.83 -2.48 -7.80
CA VAL A 7 -0.42 -1.12 -8.11
C VAL A 7 0.51 -0.63 -7.01
N PHE A 8 1.71 -0.23 -7.40
CA PHE A 8 2.68 0.43 -6.54
C PHE A 8 2.61 1.95 -6.72
N GLY A 9 2.76 2.67 -5.61
CA GLY A 9 2.87 4.12 -5.60
C GLY A 9 3.14 4.64 -4.19
N GLY A 10 2.78 5.90 -3.95
CA GLY A 10 2.97 6.55 -2.66
C GLY A 10 3.40 8.01 -2.81
N PHE A 11 4.02 8.56 -1.77
CA PHE A 11 4.61 9.89 -1.80
C PHE A 11 5.82 10.00 -0.88
N PHE A 12 6.72 10.92 -1.22
CA PHE A 12 7.71 11.46 -0.29
C PHE A 12 7.13 12.66 0.44
N MET A 13 7.51 12.82 1.71
CA MET A 13 7.33 14.05 2.48
C MET A 13 8.62 14.86 2.38
N ALA A 14 8.51 16.08 1.85
CA ALA A 14 9.60 17.06 1.89
C ALA A 14 9.66 17.75 3.26
N ASP A 15 10.79 18.39 3.57
CA ASP A 15 11.01 19.06 4.86
C ASP A 15 10.03 20.22 5.12
N ASN A 16 9.50 20.81 4.06
CA ASN A 16 8.47 21.85 4.11
C ASN A 16 7.04 21.28 4.29
N GLY A 17 6.89 19.96 4.40
CA GLY A 17 5.61 19.28 4.54
C GLY A 17 4.90 18.96 3.21
N GLU A 18 5.47 19.33 2.06
CA GLU A 18 4.90 18.99 0.75
C GLU A 18 4.96 17.50 0.46
N ARG A 19 3.94 17.00 -0.24
CA ARG A 19 3.84 15.61 -0.69
C ARG A 19 4.23 15.51 -2.15
N ILE A 20 5.33 14.81 -2.41
CA ILE A 20 5.83 14.56 -3.77
C ILE A 20 5.43 13.15 -4.17
N GLN A 21 4.54 13.03 -5.16
CA GLN A 21 4.02 11.75 -5.61
C GLN A 21 5.12 10.85 -6.20
N ILE A 22 5.08 9.57 -5.83
CA ILE A 22 5.91 8.52 -6.43
C ILE A 22 5.22 8.04 -7.72
N PRO A 23 5.96 7.78 -8.81
CA PRO A 23 5.39 7.21 -10.03
C PRO A 23 4.58 5.95 -9.75
N VAL A 24 3.40 5.88 -10.36
CA VAL A 24 2.53 4.72 -10.24
C VAL A 24 3.03 3.62 -11.18
N LEU A 25 3.23 2.42 -10.65
CA LEU A 25 3.62 1.23 -11.42
C LEU A 25 2.53 0.16 -11.30
N GLU A 26 2.04 -0.32 -12.44
CA GLU A 26 1.11 -1.44 -12.49
C GLU A 26 1.88 -2.74 -12.67
N ASN A 27 1.54 -3.75 -11.86
CA ASN A 27 2.20 -5.05 -11.79
C ASN A 27 3.74 -4.95 -11.75
N PRO A 28 4.30 -4.19 -10.78
CA PRO A 28 5.74 -3.91 -10.75
C PRO A 28 6.55 -5.19 -10.58
N ASP A 29 7.62 -5.33 -11.36
CA ASP A 29 8.59 -6.40 -11.17
C ASP A 29 9.61 -6.04 -10.07
N ILE A 30 10.32 -7.05 -9.56
CA ILE A 30 11.31 -6.85 -8.49
C ILE A 30 12.48 -5.95 -8.93
N ARG A 31 12.82 -5.91 -10.23
CA ARG A 31 13.91 -5.08 -10.77
C ARG A 31 13.51 -3.61 -10.79
N GLU A 32 12.25 -3.31 -11.12
CA GLU A 32 11.68 -1.97 -11.08
C GLU A 32 11.65 -1.43 -9.65
N ILE A 33 11.22 -2.25 -8.69
CA ILE A 33 11.24 -1.91 -7.27
C ILE A 33 12.67 -1.69 -6.76
N ASN A 34 13.61 -2.59 -7.08
CA ASN A 34 15.02 -2.43 -6.70
C ASN A 34 15.65 -1.18 -7.31
N ARG A 35 15.36 -0.88 -8.57
CA ARG A 35 15.83 0.34 -9.24
C ARG A 35 15.27 1.58 -8.56
N PHE A 36 13.99 1.57 -8.21
CA PHE A 36 13.35 2.66 -7.48
C PHE A 36 14.04 2.93 -6.13
N PHE A 37 14.33 1.88 -5.34
CA PHE A 37 15.04 2.05 -4.08
C PHE A 37 16.48 2.57 -4.27
N SER A 38 17.17 2.09 -5.30
CA SER A 38 18.58 2.42 -5.57
C SER A 38 18.81 3.88 -5.93
N VAL A 39 17.86 4.54 -6.62
CA VAL A 39 18.01 5.94 -7.07
C VAL A 39 17.35 6.96 -6.14
N SER A 40 16.63 6.51 -5.13
CA SER A 40 15.76 7.38 -4.33
C SER A 40 16.40 7.91 -3.04
N ASN A 41 17.56 7.39 -2.61
CA ASN A 41 18.25 7.78 -1.37
C ASN A 41 17.32 7.81 -0.14
N PHE A 42 16.62 6.69 0.10
CA PHE A 42 15.58 6.55 1.13
C PHE A 42 16.04 6.90 2.55
N GLU A 43 17.32 6.69 2.88
CA GLU A 43 17.90 6.99 4.19
C GLU A 43 17.80 8.48 4.58
N LYS A 44 17.56 9.38 3.62
CA LYS A 44 17.42 10.82 3.85
C LYS A 44 15.99 11.33 3.69
N LYS A 45 15.04 10.47 3.35
CA LYS A 45 13.66 10.87 3.02
C LYS A 45 12.66 10.35 4.03
N ALA A 46 11.49 10.94 4.02
CA ALA A 46 10.31 10.43 4.71
C ALA A 46 9.17 10.23 3.71
N GLY A 47 8.19 9.41 4.04
CA GLY A 47 7.03 9.19 3.18
C GLY A 47 6.30 7.88 3.41
N VAL A 48 5.49 7.53 2.42
CA VAL A 48 4.66 6.32 2.42
C VAL A 48 4.77 5.64 1.07
N LEU A 49 5.03 4.34 1.07
CA LEU A 49 4.90 3.45 -0.08
C LEU A 49 3.64 2.60 0.06
N VAL A 50 2.94 2.37 -1.03
CA VAL A 50 1.72 1.56 -1.05
C VAL A 50 1.79 0.57 -2.19
N PHE A 51 1.55 -0.70 -1.88
CA PHE A 51 1.27 -1.77 -2.84
C PHE A 51 -0.17 -2.21 -2.61
N ARG A 52 -1.06 -1.95 -3.57
CA ARG A 52 -2.49 -2.27 -3.44
C ARG A 52 -2.95 -3.16 -4.58
N ILE A 53 -3.73 -4.19 -4.26
CA ILE A 53 -4.39 -5.03 -5.26
C ILE A 53 -5.65 -4.30 -5.74
N ILE A 54 -5.77 -4.08 -7.06
CA ILE A 54 -6.90 -3.40 -7.69
C ILE A 54 -7.50 -4.31 -8.78
N PRO A 55 -8.82 -4.59 -8.76
CA PRO A 55 -9.76 -4.27 -7.68
C PRO A 55 -9.39 -5.00 -6.37
N GLU A 56 -9.80 -4.44 -5.23
CA GLU A 56 -9.56 -5.03 -3.90
C GLU A 56 -10.20 -6.43 -3.84
N PRO A 57 -9.44 -7.47 -3.44
CA PRO A 57 -9.98 -8.82 -3.33
C PRO A 57 -10.89 -8.97 -2.11
N GLU A 58 -11.86 -9.88 -2.21
CA GLU A 58 -12.78 -10.19 -1.09
C GLU A 58 -12.06 -10.87 0.09
N PHE A 59 -11.00 -11.63 -0.18
CA PHE A 59 -10.23 -12.39 0.80
C PHE A 59 -8.73 -12.24 0.58
N GLY A 60 -7.97 -12.23 1.68
CA GLY A 60 -6.51 -12.23 1.65
C GLY A 60 -5.91 -10.83 1.70
N ASN A 61 -4.65 -10.69 1.31
CA ASN A 61 -3.96 -9.39 1.35
C ASN A 61 -4.60 -8.41 0.36
N THR A 62 -4.79 -7.17 0.80
CA THR A 62 -5.38 -6.09 0.00
C THR A 62 -4.37 -4.98 -0.27
N GLU A 63 -3.55 -4.69 0.75
CA GLU A 63 -2.59 -3.60 0.71
C GLU A 63 -1.39 -3.90 1.61
N LEU A 64 -0.20 -3.56 1.14
CA LEU A 64 0.99 -3.38 1.96
C LEU A 64 1.34 -1.89 1.93
N THR A 65 1.34 -1.27 3.10
CA THR A 65 1.73 0.12 3.29
C THR A 65 3.03 0.16 4.10
N VAL A 66 4.04 0.86 3.59
CA VAL A 66 5.34 1.04 4.24
C VAL A 66 5.54 2.51 4.52
N TYR A 67 5.51 2.86 5.79
CA TYR A 67 5.95 4.17 6.27
C TYR A 67 7.46 4.15 6.40
N PHE A 68 8.12 5.22 5.96
CA PHE A 68 9.55 5.36 6.12
C PHE A 68 9.91 6.77 6.54
N GLU A 69 10.97 6.88 7.34
CA GLU A 69 11.56 8.14 7.75
C GLU A 69 13.04 7.94 8.05
N LYS A 70 13.91 8.64 7.33
CA LYS A 70 15.35 8.73 7.60
C LYS A 70 16.04 7.37 7.85
N GLY A 71 15.70 6.38 7.02
CA GLY A 71 16.25 5.02 7.10
C GLY A 71 15.53 4.07 8.07
N TYR A 72 14.50 4.53 8.78
CA TYR A 72 13.58 3.68 9.54
C TYR A 72 12.38 3.30 8.69
N TYR A 73 11.89 2.06 8.84
CA TYR A 73 10.79 1.50 8.06
C TYR A 73 9.77 0.82 8.97
N SER A 74 8.48 1.05 8.72
CA SER A 74 7.36 0.41 9.41
C SER A 74 6.33 -0.07 8.41
N GLY A 75 6.15 -1.39 8.33
CA GLY A 75 5.23 -2.05 7.39
C GLY A 75 3.91 -2.45 8.04
N LEU A 76 2.80 -2.17 7.36
CA LEU A 76 1.47 -2.63 7.72
C LEU A 76 0.87 -3.39 6.54
N THR A 77 0.42 -4.62 6.78
CA THR A 77 -0.36 -5.39 5.81
C THR A 77 -1.83 -5.35 6.18
N LYS A 78 -2.68 -4.91 5.25
CA LYS A 78 -4.14 -4.95 5.38
C LYS A 78 -4.67 -6.20 4.69
N THR A 79 -5.48 -6.97 5.39
CA THR A 79 -6.17 -8.14 4.84
C THR A 79 -7.67 -7.91 4.76
N GLY A 80 -8.25 -8.30 3.63
CA GLY A 80 -9.69 -8.44 3.45
C GLY A 80 -10.15 -9.69 4.19
N THR A 81 -11.07 -9.52 5.13
CA THR A 81 -11.83 -10.63 5.70
C THR A 81 -13.28 -10.37 5.35
N ALA A 82 -13.88 -11.25 4.57
CA ALA A 82 -15.34 -11.27 4.45
C ALA A 82 -15.89 -11.76 5.80
N LEU A 83 -15.96 -10.87 6.79
CA LEU A 83 -16.84 -11.11 7.92
C LEU A 83 -18.25 -11.10 7.33
N PRO A 84 -19.02 -12.22 7.41
CA PRO A 84 -20.44 -12.10 7.17
C PRO A 84 -20.92 -11.02 8.13
N ARG A 85 -21.55 -9.97 7.62
CA ARG A 85 -22.31 -9.06 8.48
C ARG A 85 -23.32 -9.96 9.17
N LEU A 86 -23.06 -10.37 10.41
CA LEU A 86 -24.05 -11.07 11.22
C LEU A 86 -25.19 -10.07 11.34
N GLY A 87 -26.20 -10.24 10.49
CA GLY A 87 -27.45 -9.53 10.60
C GLY A 87 -28.01 -9.90 11.95
N SER A 88 -27.82 -9.04 12.94
CA SER A 88 -28.51 -9.12 14.22
C SER A 88 -29.99 -8.90 13.92
N LYS A 89 -30.69 -9.95 13.49
CA LYS A 89 -32.13 -10.05 13.68
C LYS A 89 -32.31 -10.17 15.19
N ARG A 90 -32.40 -9.04 15.88
CA ARG A 90 -33.07 -9.00 17.18
C ARG A 90 -34.54 -9.27 16.88
N THR A 91 -34.95 -10.52 16.96
CA THR A 91 -36.33 -10.86 17.28
C THR A 91 -36.51 -10.51 18.74
N ILE A 92 -37.21 -9.40 19.00
CA ILE A 92 -37.69 -9.04 20.32
C ILE A 92 -39.01 -9.81 20.49
N PRO A 93 -39.20 -10.59 21.57
CA PRO A 93 -40.49 -11.22 21.88
C PRO A 93 -41.56 -10.19 22.22
#